data_AF-A0AAE0KIT4-F1
#
_entry.id   AF-A0AAE0KIT4-F1
#
_cell.length_a   1.000
_cell.length_b   1.000
_cell.length_c   1.000
_cell.angle_alpha   90.00
_cell.angle_beta   90.00
_cell.angle_gamma   90.00
#
_symmetry.space_group_name_H-M   'P 1'
#
loop_
_entity.id
_entity.type
_entity.pdbx_description
1 polymer ?
#
loop_
_entity_poly.entity_id
_entity_poly.type
_entity_poly.pdbx_seq_one_letter_code
_entity_poly.pdbx_strand_id
1 'polypeptide(L)'
;PHHRHQSSLEGIVYLSSEAPLEPGQRNQARRKFYDIISYFEATEPRSDEFSGHYNRPLLVRLTYEYSRSEKSQDIFLRAFFQSVALPIDGEDDVDLDDTELEAALVRFAEHLFDNFFLPRKI
;
A
#
# COMPACT_ATOMS: atom_id res chain seq x y z
N PRO A 1 -23.32 17.35 -7.86
CA PRO A 1 -23.74 16.08 -7.22
C PRO A 1 -22.56 15.09 -7.22
N HIS A 2 -21.61 15.28 -6.30
CA HIS A 2 -20.45 14.41 -6.18
C HIS A 2 -20.78 13.32 -5.16
N HIS A 3 -21.23 12.18 -5.68
CA HIS A 3 -21.07 10.90 -4.99
C HIS A 3 -19.57 10.63 -4.95
N ARG A 4 -18.86 11.28 -4.02
CA ARG A 4 -17.56 10.80 -3.57
C ARG A 4 -17.88 9.41 -3.04
N HIS A 5 -17.46 8.38 -3.78
CA HIS A 5 -17.51 7.02 -3.29
C HIS A 5 -17.04 7.08 -1.84
N GLN A 6 -17.92 6.73 -0.92
CA GLN A 6 -17.46 6.30 0.38
C GLN A 6 -16.54 5.13 0.07
N SER A 7 -15.23 5.37 0.03
CA SER A 7 -14.23 4.34 0.19
C SER A 7 -14.49 3.81 1.58
N SER A 8 -15.38 2.82 1.64
CA SER A 8 -15.89 2.32 2.89
C SER A 8 -14.72 1.70 3.65
N LEU A 9 -14.49 2.17 4.87
CA LEU A 9 -13.52 1.56 5.76
C LEU A 9 -13.90 0.11 6.13
N GLU A 10 -15.08 -0.36 5.72
CA GLU A 10 -15.55 -1.74 5.89
C GLU A 10 -14.50 -2.78 5.46
N GLY A 11 -13.76 -2.53 4.36
CA GLY A 11 -12.68 -3.43 3.93
C GLY A 11 -11.54 -3.55 4.97
N ILE A 12 -11.13 -2.43 5.57
CA ILE A 12 -10.08 -2.41 6.60
C ILE A 12 -10.58 -3.01 7.91
N VAL A 13 -11.86 -2.82 8.24
CA VAL A 13 -12.50 -3.45 9.41
C VAL A 13 -12.53 -4.97 9.27
N TYR A 14 -12.83 -5.48 8.07
CA TYR A 14 -12.78 -6.91 7.78
C TYR A 14 -11.36 -7.48 7.98
N LEU A 15 -10.34 -6.83 7.42
CA LEU A 15 -8.94 -7.23 7.59
C LEU A 15 -8.48 -7.24 9.06
N SER A 16 -9.00 -6.32 9.87
CA SER A 16 -8.67 -6.24 11.31
C SER A 16 -9.18 -7.44 12.13
N SER A 17 -10.17 -8.15 11.59
CA SER A 17 -10.79 -9.34 12.18
C SER A 17 -10.15 -10.65 11.72
N GLU A 18 -9.30 -10.62 10.69
CA GLU A 18 -8.60 -11.80 10.20
C GLU A 18 -7.51 -12.28 11.19
N ALA A 19 -7.18 -13.57 11.09
CA ALA A 19 -6.08 -14.13 11.85
C ALA A 19 -4.75 -13.48 11.45
N PRO A 20 -3.80 -13.34 12.40
CA PRO A 20 -2.43 -12.90 12.08
C PRO A 20 -1.83 -13.74 10.96
N LEU A 21 -0.95 -13.15 10.16
CA LEU A 21 -0.21 -13.91 9.15
C LEU A 21 0.69 -14.94 9.84
N GLU A 22 0.84 -16.12 9.24
CA GLU A 22 1.84 -17.06 9.70
C GLU A 22 3.25 -16.47 9.48
N PRO A 23 4.26 -16.80 10.32
CA PRO A 23 5.59 -16.21 10.21
C PRO A 23 6.23 -16.36 8.82
N GLY A 24 6.02 -17.50 8.16
CA GLY A 24 6.51 -17.75 6.79
C GLY A 24 5.84 -16.83 5.78
N GLN A 25 4.51 -16.79 5.79
CA GLN A 25 3.71 -15.92 4.93
C GLN A 25 4.05 -14.44 5.14
N ARG A 26 4.21 -14.00 6.39
CA ARG A 26 4.62 -12.63 6.71
C ARG A 26 5.98 -12.29 6.13
N ASN A 27 6.97 -13.17 6.29
CA ASN A 27 8.31 -12.91 5.77
C ASN A 27 8.33 -12.81 4.24
N GLN A 28 7.56 -13.67 3.57
CA GLN A 28 7.40 -13.65 2.11
C GLN A 28 6.69 -12.37 1.64
N ALA A 29 5.54 -12.05 2.24
CA ALA A 29 4.78 -10.84 1.94
C ALA A 29 5.63 -9.58 2.15
N ARG A 30 6.39 -9.52 3.25
CA ARG A 30 7.30 -8.40 3.54
C ARG A 30 8.41 -8.28 2.50
N ARG A 31 9.00 -9.40 2.07
CA ARG A 31 10.03 -9.39 1.02
C ARG A 31 9.47 -8.84 -0.30
N LYS A 32 8.36 -9.41 -0.78
CA LYS A 32 7.68 -8.93 -2.00
C LYS A 32 7.29 -7.45 -1.91
N PHE A 33 6.76 -7.04 -0.76
CA PHE A 33 6.45 -5.63 -0.51
C PHE A 33 7.67 -4.73 -0.69
N TYR A 34 8.81 -5.06 -0.06
CA TYR A 34 10.02 -4.26 -0.21
C TYR A 34 10.60 -4.31 -1.62
N ASP A 35 10.51 -5.44 -2.33
CA ASP A 35 10.99 -5.56 -3.71
C ASP A 35 10.20 -4.60 -4.63
N ILE A 36 8.86 -4.59 -4.52
CA ILE A 36 7.97 -3.67 -5.25
C ILE A 36 8.30 -2.21 -4.91
N ILE A 37 8.30 -1.88 -3.61
CA ILE A 37 8.52 -0.50 -3.16
C ILE A 37 9.89 0.01 -3.57
N SER A 38 10.94 -0.80 -3.43
CA SER A 38 12.31 -0.39 -3.78
C SER A 38 12.46 -0.14 -5.28
N TYR A 39 11.79 -0.95 -6.11
CA TYR A 39 11.76 -0.71 -7.56
C TYR A 39 11.12 0.64 -7.88
N PHE A 40 9.90 0.89 -7.37
CA PHE A 40 9.19 2.14 -7.66
C PHE A 40 9.82 3.38 -6.99
N GLU A 41 10.48 3.25 -5.84
CA GLU A 41 11.28 4.33 -5.26
C GLU A 41 12.47 4.72 -6.15
N ALA A 42 13.07 3.75 -6.86
CA ALA A 42 14.20 3.99 -7.75
C ALA A 42 13.79 4.56 -9.11
N THR A 43 12.57 4.25 -9.57
CA THR A 43 12.03 4.73 -10.86
C THR A 43 11.18 6.00 -10.74
N GLU A 44 10.67 6.33 -9.54
CA GLU A 44 9.99 7.60 -9.30
C GLU A 44 10.93 8.75 -9.70
N PRO A 45 10.53 9.60 -10.67
CA PRO A 45 11.32 10.76 -11.01
C PRO A 45 11.46 11.56 -9.73
N ARG A 46 12.70 11.84 -9.31
CA ARG A 46 12.99 12.76 -8.20
C ARG A 46 12.22 14.02 -8.51
N SER A 47 11.09 14.17 -7.84
CA SER A 47 10.06 15.16 -8.14
C SER A 47 10.73 16.46 -8.54
N ASP A 48 10.50 16.93 -9.77
CA ASP A 48 10.84 18.29 -10.15
C ASP A 48 10.43 19.17 -8.96
N GLU A 49 11.34 20.01 -8.46
CA GLU A 49 11.19 20.87 -7.27
C GLU A 49 9.88 21.70 -7.28
N PHE A 50 9.17 21.71 -8.40
CA PHE A 50 7.96 22.46 -8.71
C PHE A 50 6.65 21.64 -8.76
N SER A 51 6.69 20.30 -8.74
CA SER A 51 5.47 19.49 -8.97
C SER A 51 4.56 19.33 -7.74
N GLY A 52 5.03 19.66 -6.52
CA GLY A 52 4.22 19.63 -5.30
C GLY A 52 3.66 18.27 -4.90
N HIS A 53 4.03 17.19 -5.60
CA HIS A 53 3.62 15.83 -5.31
C HIS A 53 4.60 15.20 -4.30
N TYR A 54 4.06 14.50 -3.31
CA TYR A 54 4.84 13.72 -2.36
C TYR A 54 5.34 12.42 -3.00
N ASN A 55 6.42 11.85 -2.47
CA ASN A 55 6.93 10.56 -2.93
C ASN A 55 5.97 9.43 -2.48
N ARG A 56 5.28 8.82 -3.44
CA ARG A 56 4.20 7.86 -3.19
C ARG A 56 4.71 6.52 -2.66
N PRO A 57 5.71 5.86 -3.28
CA PRO A 57 6.29 4.64 -2.71
C PRO A 57 6.83 4.85 -1.30
N LEU A 58 7.49 5.99 -1.04
CA LEU A 58 7.99 6.33 0.28
C LEU A 58 6.86 6.50 1.31
N LEU A 59 5.75 7.16 0.96
CA LEU A 59 4.59 7.24 1.85
C LEU A 59 4.08 5.85 2.24
N VAL A 60 3.95 4.96 1.26
CA VAL A 60 3.49 3.58 1.47
C VAL A 60 4.46 2.83 2.38
N ARG A 61 5.77 2.93 2.11
CA ARG A 61 6.82 2.31 2.95
C ARG A 61 6.78 2.79 4.38
N LEU A 62 6.76 4.10 4.61
CA LEU A 62 6.79 4.67 5.95
C LEU A 62 5.51 4.34 6.72
N THR A 63 4.36 4.26 6.04
CA THR A 63 3.11 3.84 6.69
C THR A 63 3.19 2.39 7.20
N TYR A 64 3.83 1.49 6.44
CA TYR A 64 4.13 0.13 6.88
C TYR A 64 5.15 0.09 8.03
N GLU A 65 6.31 0.73 7.86
CA GLU A 65 7.42 0.67 8.81
C GLU A 65 7.05 1.24 10.19
N TYR A 66 6.27 2.32 10.21
CA TYR A 66 5.83 2.98 11.45
C TYR A 66 4.48 2.49 11.98
N SER A 67 3.91 1.44 11.39
CA SER A 67 2.78 0.74 11.99
C SER A 67 3.16 0.16 13.35
N ARG A 68 2.39 0.49 14.39
CA ARG A 68 2.79 0.31 15.81
C ARG A 68 2.91 -1.13 16.30
N SER A 69 2.36 -2.11 15.58
CA SER A 69 2.33 -3.51 16.01
C SER A 69 2.47 -4.44 14.82
N GLU A 70 2.96 -5.66 15.06
CA GLU A 70 3.00 -6.71 14.02
C GLU A 70 1.61 -6.98 13.44
N LYS A 71 0.56 -6.95 14.27
CA LYS A 71 -0.82 -7.05 13.80
C LYS A 71 -1.19 -5.91 12.83
N SER A 72 -0.78 -4.68 13.13
CA SER A 72 -1.02 -3.53 12.23
C SER A 72 -0.26 -3.67 10.91
N GLN A 73 0.97 -4.19 10.97
CA GLN A 73 1.77 -4.49 9.78
C GLN A 73 1.14 -5.59 8.93
N ASP A 74 0.61 -6.65 9.54
CA ASP A 74 -0.10 -7.73 8.84
C ASP A 74 -1.36 -7.19 8.14
N ILE A 75 -2.16 -6.36 8.82
CA ILE A 75 -3.34 -5.69 8.23
C ILE A 75 -2.92 -4.81 7.05
N PHE A 76 -1.83 -4.06 7.20
CA PHE A 76 -1.31 -3.20 6.13
C PHE A 76 -0.89 -4.03 4.91
N LEU A 77 -0.14 -5.11 5.11
CA LEU A 77 0.28 -5.99 4.02
C LEU A 77 -0.93 -6.56 3.28
N ARG A 78 -1.93 -7.09 4.01
CA ARG A 78 -3.16 -7.60 3.38
C ARG A 78 -3.88 -6.52 2.57
N ALA A 79 -4.03 -5.31 3.11
CA ALA A 79 -4.66 -4.19 2.42
C ALA A 79 -3.88 -3.78 1.16
N PHE A 80 -2.54 -3.74 1.25
CA PHE A 80 -1.66 -3.43 0.13
C PHE A 80 -1.80 -4.47 -0.98
N PHE A 81 -1.59 -5.75 -0.68
CA PHE A 81 -1.67 -6.84 -1.67
C PHE A 81 -3.05 -6.94 -2.32
N GLN A 82 -4.13 -6.75 -1.53
CA GLN A 82 -5.48 -6.65 -2.06
C GLN A 82 -5.65 -5.46 -3.01
N SER A 83 -5.06 -4.30 -2.70
CA SER A 83 -5.16 -3.10 -3.53
C SER A 83 -4.39 -3.19 -4.84
N VAL A 84 -3.25 -3.90 -4.85
CA VAL A 84 -2.43 -4.10 -6.05
C VAL A 84 -2.78 -5.38 -6.81
N ALA A 85 -3.86 -6.06 -6.40
CA ALA A 85 -4.34 -7.30 -7.02
C ALA A 85 -3.28 -8.42 -7.14
N LEU A 86 -2.33 -8.45 -6.20
CA LEU A 86 -1.31 -9.50 -6.12
C LEU A 86 -1.62 -10.48 -4.98
N PRO A 87 -1.33 -11.77 -5.16
CA PRO A 87 -1.46 -12.73 -4.08
C PRO A 87 -0.41 -12.42 -3.00
N ILE A 88 -0.86 -12.38 -1.74
CA ILE A 88 0.01 -12.16 -0.57
C ILE A 88 0.92 -13.37 -0.31
N ASP A 89 0.43 -14.55 -0.68
CA ASP A 89 1.07 -15.85 -0.62
C ASP A 89 1.28 -16.40 -2.03
N GLY A 90 2.51 -16.80 -2.35
CA GLY A 90 2.83 -17.35 -3.66
C GLY A 90 4.30 -17.17 -4.00
N GLU A 91 4.90 -18.15 -4.65
CA GLU A 91 6.31 -18.10 -5.07
C GLU A 91 6.53 -17.32 -6.36
N ASP A 92 5.44 -16.91 -7.03
CA ASP A 92 5.53 -16.19 -8.29
C ASP A 92 6.26 -14.85 -8.13
N ASP A 93 7.25 -14.64 -9.00
CA ASP A 93 7.94 -13.36 -9.14
C ASP A 93 6.95 -12.29 -9.60
N VAL A 94 7.09 -11.09 -9.03
CA VAL A 94 6.25 -9.95 -9.37
C VAL A 94 6.80 -9.33 -10.65
N ASP A 95 5.94 -9.14 -11.66
CA ASP A 95 6.30 -8.37 -12.85
C ASP A 95 6.35 -6.88 -12.49
N LEU A 96 7.56 -6.37 -12.28
CA LEU A 96 7.80 -4.99 -11.84
C LEU A 96 7.65 -3.97 -12.98
N ASP A 97 7.69 -4.42 -14.23
CA ASP A 97 7.51 -3.56 -15.41
C ASP A 97 6.01 -3.42 -15.79
N ASP A 98 5.11 -4.02 -15.00
CA ASP A 98 3.67 -3.93 -15.20
C ASP A 98 3.13 -2.52 -14.86
N THR A 99 2.66 -1.82 -15.89
CA THR A 99 2.02 -0.50 -15.74
C THR A 99 0.75 -0.52 -14.90
N GLU A 100 0.04 -1.66 -14.81
CA GLU A 100 -1.12 -1.79 -13.94
C GLU A 100 -0.71 -1.81 -12.46
N LEU A 101 0.43 -2.46 -12.14
CA LEU A 101 1.01 -2.47 -10.80
C LEU A 101 1.44 -1.06 -10.37
N GLU A 102 2.10 -0.31 -11.25
CA GLU A 102 2.47 1.10 -10.99
C GLU A 102 1.21 1.94 -10.68
N ALA A 103 0.19 1.85 -11.55
CA ALA A 103 -1.06 2.58 -11.37
C ALA A 103 -1.78 2.18 -10.06
N ALA A 104 -1.72 0.90 -9.68
CA ALA A 104 -2.31 0.41 -8.44
C ALA A 104 -1.57 0.92 -7.20
N LEU A 105 -0.23 0.96 -7.22
CA LEU A 105 0.58 1.56 -6.15
C LEU A 105 0.25 3.04 -5.96
N VAL A 106 0.16 3.80 -7.06
CA VAL A 106 -0.24 5.21 -7.03
C VAL A 106 -1.61 5.37 -6.39
N ARG A 107 -2.61 4.60 -6.83
CA ARG A 107 -3.97 4.64 -6.24
C ARG A 107 -3.98 4.29 -4.76
N PHE A 108 -3.19 3.31 -4.33
CA PHE A 108 -3.08 2.95 -2.91
C PHE A 108 -2.46 4.08 -2.09
N ALA A 109 -1.41 4.73 -2.59
CA ALA A 109 -0.78 5.87 -1.94
C ALA A 109 -1.73 7.07 -1.82
N GLU A 110 -2.49 7.40 -2.88
CA GLU A 110 -3.52 8.45 -2.85
C GLU A 110 -4.63 8.09 -1.85
N HIS A 111 -5.06 6.83 -1.78
CA HIS A 111 -6.03 6.37 -0.79
C HIS A 111 -5.52 6.57 0.65
N LEU A 112 -4.26 6.21 0.94
CA LEU A 112 -3.66 6.45 2.25
C LEU A 112 -3.66 7.95 2.57
N PHE A 113 -3.19 8.77 1.64
CA PHE A 113 -3.09 10.22 1.81
C PHE A 113 -4.45 10.86 2.09
N ASP A 114 -5.45 10.56 1.26
CA ASP A 114 -6.81 11.11 1.34
C ASP A 114 -7.57 10.74 2.62
N ASN A 115 -7.31 9.55 3.18
CA ASN A 115 -8.10 9.00 4.28
C ASN A 115 -7.41 9.09 5.65
N PHE A 116 -6.07 9.13 5.68
CA PHE A 116 -5.31 9.08 6.94
C PHE A 116 -4.44 10.31 7.18
N PHE A 117 -4.03 11.04 6.14
CA PHE A 117 -3.12 12.19 6.27
C PHE A 117 -3.79 13.54 6.00
N LEU A 118 -4.89 13.57 5.25
CA LEU A 118 -5.70 14.77 5.08
C LEU A 118 -6.78 14.89 6.18
N PRO A 119 -7.10 16.13 6.61
CA PRO A 119 -8.26 16.37 7.46
C PRO A 119 -9.53 15.85 6.77
N ARG A 120 -10.36 15.11 7.51
CA ARG A 120 -11.67 14.70 6.99
C ARG A 120 -12.46 15.96 6.69
N LYS A 121 -12.98 16.06 5.45
CA LYS A 121 -13.88 17.15 5.08
C LYS A 121 -15.11 17.06 5.99
N ILE A 122 -15.30 18.09 6.82
CA ILE A 122 -16.46 18.27 7.70
C ILE A 122 -17.66 18.66 6.84
#